data_AF-A0A177LTF3-F1
#
_entry.id   AF-A0A177LTF3-F1
#
_cell.length_a   1.000
_cell.length_b   1.000
_cell.length_c   1.000
_cell.angle_alpha   90.00
_cell.angle_beta   90.00
_cell.angle_gamma   90.00
#
_symmetry.space_group_name_H-M   'P 1'
#
loop_
_entity.id
_entity.type
_entity.pdbx_description
1 polymer ?
#
loop_
_entity_poly.entity_id
_entity_poly.type
_entity_poly.pdbx_seq_one_letter_code
_entity_poly.pdbx_strand_id
1 'polypeptide(L)'
;MIDNHQYYPTPEALSIKAWETFKNRQFVRVLEPSAGEGHLLKPRPYNHWQKIPVDCIEIDISKHPILRSQGYSVVGMDFMQFKSGSLYSHVLMNPPFADGAQHVLKAWEILFDGEIVAILNAETLRNPFSKERKHLLRLIEQFGEVEYLSAMFAGQDVERKTDVEIALVWLKKSSTFEEELLGNILDDLRRDQVSAESLAGNCQPVHELALANAFIDNAVLMFNAAVEAARQSAFSEARAMRYRKMLGQTLGELNGDAAVKSTQSTLDWVKNQLYTDYSDLKDRAWSGILRSTQVTSRLSSAAQKRLESDFETIKSLEFTAPNIYGFLQGIIDQQGDIQLSMVCDVFDLITRYHSDNTVFFMGWKSNDKHRTLGMRIKTTRFVIPGHATESYQNDLSWESQRMLADFDKVFAMLDGKYEAAIGLESVFRNHFHALRTGQRISGSYFDVRYYPGVGTIHFFPSNKTLIDRMNRLVGNHRRWLPPAETKAGTGFWQQFDQAEKLDKAFRTEVSKDCKRDGRHYHFDPFWAIKYGGESERERGHTLLTQAMSTVLANHGIDPDSLLDSDQNGVQQLDWDGLHDSHLALAS
;
A
#
# COMPACT_ATOMS: atom_id res chain seq x y z
N MET A 1 -4.51 -31.48 12.04
CA MET A 1 -3.75 -30.71 11.04
C MET A 1 -2.28 -30.88 11.37
N ILE A 2 -1.50 -31.46 10.45
CA ILE A 2 -0.03 -31.50 10.57
C ILE A 2 0.43 -30.07 10.33
N ASP A 3 1.06 -29.46 11.32
CA ASP A 3 1.62 -28.12 11.19
C ASP A 3 2.90 -28.20 10.35
N ASN A 4 2.77 -27.96 9.04
CA ASN A 4 3.87 -28.05 8.08
C ASN A 4 5.00 -27.04 8.37
N HIS A 5 4.78 -26.02 9.20
CA HIS A 5 5.76 -24.96 9.48
C HIS A 5 6.36 -25.03 10.89
N GLN A 6 5.99 -26.03 11.71
CA GLN A 6 6.51 -26.23 13.07
C GLN A 6 6.45 -24.96 13.94
N TYR A 7 5.29 -24.27 13.97
CA TYR A 7 5.14 -23.04 14.75
C TYR A 7 5.09 -23.33 16.27
N TYR A 8 5.98 -22.68 17.03
CA TYR A 8 5.99 -22.69 18.48
C TYR A 8 6.13 -21.26 19.01
N PRO A 9 5.11 -20.67 19.64
CA PRO A 9 5.22 -19.34 20.23
C PRO A 9 6.29 -19.35 21.34
N THR A 10 7.27 -18.46 21.25
CA THR A 10 8.37 -18.40 22.22
C THR A 10 7.86 -17.93 23.58
N PRO A 11 8.06 -18.70 24.68
CA PRO A 11 7.68 -18.32 26.03
C PRO A 11 8.37 -17.00 26.42
N GLU A 12 7.64 -16.12 27.12
CA GLU A 12 8.14 -14.78 27.47
C GLU A 12 9.47 -14.82 28.24
N ALA A 13 9.60 -15.74 29.20
CA ALA A 13 10.84 -15.93 29.96
C ALA A 13 12.04 -16.27 29.06
N LEU A 14 11.82 -17.10 28.04
CA LEU A 14 12.85 -17.45 27.06
C LEU A 14 13.17 -16.26 26.15
N SER A 15 12.16 -15.50 25.76
CA SER A 15 12.34 -14.28 24.97
C SER A 15 13.16 -13.23 25.72
N ILE A 16 12.88 -12.97 27.01
CA ILE A 16 13.65 -12.05 27.85
C ILE A 16 15.12 -12.50 27.92
N LYS A 17 15.35 -13.78 28.23
CA LYS A 17 16.68 -14.37 28.31
C LYS A 17 17.45 -14.24 26.99
N ALA A 18 16.77 -14.44 25.85
CA ALA A 18 17.38 -14.30 24.52
C ALA A 18 17.83 -12.85 24.25
N TRP A 19 17.03 -11.84 24.61
CA TRP A 19 17.46 -10.44 24.53
C TRP A 19 18.62 -10.13 25.48
N GLU A 20 18.58 -10.65 26.71
CA GLU A 20 19.65 -10.48 27.69
C GLU A 20 20.97 -11.14 27.27
N THR A 21 20.93 -12.11 26.36
CA THR A 21 22.12 -12.83 25.87
C THR A 21 23.00 -11.94 24.98
N PHE A 22 22.45 -10.92 24.31
CA PHE A 22 23.26 -9.96 23.57
C PHE A 22 24.25 -9.22 24.48
N LYS A 23 25.53 -9.23 24.10
CA LYS A 23 26.59 -8.54 24.84
C LYS A 23 26.64 -7.07 24.43
N ASN A 24 26.40 -6.78 23.16
CA ASN A 24 26.19 -5.42 22.66
C ASN A 24 24.76 -4.95 22.94
N ARG A 25 24.61 -3.77 23.55
CA ARG A 25 23.30 -3.14 23.84
C ARG A 25 22.97 -1.99 22.90
N GLN A 26 23.87 -1.64 21.98
CA GLN A 26 23.63 -0.63 20.95
C GLN A 26 22.91 -1.25 19.76
N PHE A 27 21.60 -1.38 19.88
CA PHE A 27 20.75 -1.88 18.81
C PHE A 27 20.52 -0.80 17.75
N VAL A 28 21.20 -0.92 16.61
CA VAL A 28 20.98 -0.03 15.46
C VAL A 28 19.75 -0.50 14.67
N ARG A 29 19.71 -1.79 14.36
CA ARG A 29 18.61 -2.48 13.68
C ARG A 29 18.69 -3.97 13.98
N VAL A 30 17.53 -4.59 14.24
CA VAL A 30 17.42 -6.01 14.61
C VAL A 30 16.59 -6.76 13.57
N LEU A 31 17.05 -7.94 13.17
CA LEU A 31 16.31 -8.87 12.32
C LEU A 31 15.74 -10.02 13.16
N GLU A 32 14.44 -10.28 13.02
CA GLU A 32 13.82 -11.55 13.42
C GLU A 32 13.40 -12.32 12.16
N PRO A 33 14.20 -13.30 11.70
CA PRO A 33 14.02 -13.92 10.40
C PRO A 33 12.98 -15.07 10.37
N SER A 34 12.31 -15.34 11.49
CA SER A 34 11.29 -16.38 11.61
C SER A 34 10.27 -15.94 12.65
N ALA A 35 9.58 -14.84 12.35
CA ALA A 35 8.93 -14.00 13.37
C ALA A 35 7.66 -14.59 13.97
N GLY A 36 6.98 -15.49 13.27
CA GLY A 36 5.68 -16.00 13.69
C GLY A 36 4.71 -14.86 13.97
N GLU A 37 4.20 -14.79 15.19
CA GLU A 37 3.31 -13.70 15.66
C GLU A 37 4.05 -12.61 16.48
N GLY A 38 5.39 -12.63 16.49
CA GLY A 38 6.23 -11.62 17.15
C GLY A 38 6.48 -11.85 18.64
N HIS A 39 6.24 -13.07 19.15
CA HIS A 39 6.39 -13.42 20.56
C HIS A 39 7.80 -13.17 21.13
N LEU A 40 8.84 -13.42 20.32
CA LEU A 40 10.24 -13.21 20.71
C LEU A 40 10.60 -11.72 20.84
N LEU A 41 9.83 -10.84 20.19
CA LEU A 41 10.07 -9.39 20.17
C LEU A 41 9.28 -8.62 21.22
N LYS A 42 8.33 -9.26 21.91
CA LYS A 42 7.52 -8.63 22.97
C LYS A 42 8.39 -8.00 24.08
N PRO A 43 9.39 -8.69 24.65
CA PRO A 43 10.22 -8.12 25.72
C PRO A 43 11.37 -7.24 25.19
N ARG A 44 11.27 -6.71 23.95
CA ARG A 44 12.31 -5.84 23.39
C ARG A 44 12.62 -4.68 24.36
N PRO A 45 13.90 -4.34 24.56
CA PRO A 45 14.26 -3.22 25.42
C PRO A 45 13.57 -1.93 24.95
N TYR A 46 12.90 -1.24 25.87
CA TYR A 46 12.21 0.01 25.59
C TYR A 46 13.01 1.18 26.15
N ASN A 47 13.38 2.12 25.28
CA ASN A 47 13.91 3.43 25.67
C ASN A 47 12.89 4.50 25.27
N HIS A 48 12.49 5.35 26.22
CA HIS A 48 11.53 6.46 25.99
C HIS A 48 11.94 7.40 24.85
N TRP A 49 13.23 7.44 24.50
CA TRP A 49 13.79 8.34 23.49
C TRP A 49 14.08 7.67 22.14
N GLN A 50 14.08 6.34 22.06
CA GLN A 50 14.44 5.63 20.83
C GLN A 50 13.80 4.23 20.79
N LYS A 51 12.91 4.02 19.82
CA LYS A 51 12.36 2.70 19.52
C LYS A 51 13.40 1.92 18.72
N ILE A 52 13.80 0.73 19.21
CA ILE A 52 14.69 -0.16 18.47
C ILE A 52 14.00 -0.57 17.15
N PRO A 53 14.59 -0.28 15.98
CA PRO A 53 14.03 -0.70 14.70
C PRO A 53 14.15 -2.22 14.57
N VAL A 54 13.02 -2.89 14.35
CA VAL A 54 12.97 -4.34 14.18
C VAL A 54 12.28 -4.67 12.86
N ASP A 55 12.96 -5.48 12.06
CA ASP A 55 12.45 -6.05 10.83
C ASP A 55 12.20 -7.55 11.02
N CYS A 56 11.10 -8.04 10.46
CA CYS A 56 10.61 -9.40 10.58
C CYS A 56 10.56 -10.07 9.19
N ILE A 57 10.86 -11.36 9.14
CA ILE A 57 10.59 -12.22 7.99
C ILE A 57 9.69 -13.35 8.49
N GLU A 58 8.60 -13.61 7.78
CA GLU A 58 7.66 -14.68 8.10
C GLU A 58 7.13 -15.30 6.82
N ILE A 59 7.26 -16.62 6.71
CA ILE A 59 6.84 -17.38 5.53
C ILE A 59 5.31 -17.52 5.46
N ASP A 60 4.63 -17.55 6.61
CA ASP A 60 3.18 -17.58 6.68
C ASP A 60 2.59 -16.17 6.56
N ILE A 61 2.08 -15.86 5.37
CA ILE A 61 1.46 -14.57 5.04
C ILE A 61 0.29 -14.24 5.98
N SER A 62 -0.40 -15.25 6.54
CA SER A 62 -1.55 -15.03 7.44
C SER A 62 -1.17 -14.32 8.74
N LYS A 63 0.11 -14.35 9.13
CA LYS A 63 0.63 -13.71 10.35
C LYS A 63 1.13 -12.28 10.13
N HIS A 64 1.33 -11.86 8.86
CA HIS A 64 1.81 -10.51 8.54
C HIS A 64 0.91 -9.39 9.10
N PRO A 65 -0.44 -9.48 9.05
CA PRO A 65 -1.30 -8.48 9.65
C PRO A 65 -1.08 -8.31 11.16
N ILE A 66 -0.84 -9.42 11.87
CA ILE A 66 -0.59 -9.40 13.32
C ILE A 66 0.73 -8.68 13.61
N LEU A 67 1.82 -9.04 12.92
CA LEU A 67 3.13 -8.39 13.07
C LEU A 67 3.05 -6.87 12.78
N ARG A 68 2.37 -6.48 11.69
CA ARG A 68 2.16 -5.07 11.32
C ARG A 68 1.35 -4.32 12.37
N SER A 69 0.29 -4.93 12.92
CA SER A 69 -0.54 -4.32 13.97
C SER A 69 0.24 -4.06 15.27
N GLN A 70 1.26 -4.88 15.57
CA GLN A 70 2.17 -4.70 16.70
C GLN A 70 3.30 -3.67 16.40
N GLY A 71 3.30 -3.10 15.19
CA GLY A 71 4.25 -2.07 14.77
C GLY A 71 5.63 -2.61 14.43
N TYR A 72 5.71 -3.84 13.90
CA TYR A 72 6.90 -4.44 13.30
C TYR A 72 6.85 -4.34 11.77
N SER A 73 8.01 -4.16 11.13
CA SER A 73 8.13 -4.13 9.68
C SER A 73 8.34 -5.54 9.14
N VAL A 74 7.49 -6.02 8.24
CA VAL A 74 7.71 -7.32 7.56
C VAL A 74 8.46 -7.06 6.26
N VAL A 75 9.73 -7.49 6.18
CA VAL A 75 10.66 -7.13 5.09
C VAL A 75 10.90 -8.25 4.08
N GLY A 76 10.39 -9.45 4.32
CA GLY A 76 10.52 -10.58 3.40
C GLY A 76 9.57 -11.72 3.73
N MET A 77 9.43 -12.65 2.79
CA MET A 77 8.61 -13.86 2.95
C MET A 77 9.47 -15.08 3.32
N ASP A 78 10.56 -15.33 2.58
CA ASP A 78 11.43 -16.49 2.81
C ASP A 78 12.83 -16.03 3.26
N PHE A 79 13.21 -16.38 4.48
CA PHE A 79 14.51 -16.02 5.05
C PHE A 79 15.68 -16.70 4.32
N MET A 80 15.50 -17.90 3.79
CA MET A 80 16.58 -18.60 3.10
C MET A 80 16.97 -17.89 1.80
N GLN A 81 16.04 -17.16 1.20
CA GLN A 81 16.26 -16.34 0.00
C GLN A 81 16.74 -14.91 0.30
N PHE A 82 16.63 -14.45 1.56
CA PHE A 82 16.99 -13.09 1.97
C PHE A 82 18.49 -12.84 1.84
N LYS A 83 18.89 -11.67 1.33
CA LYS A 83 20.31 -11.32 1.07
C LYS A 83 20.78 -10.09 1.82
N SER A 84 19.88 -9.18 2.17
CA SER A 84 20.22 -7.85 2.71
C SER A 84 20.58 -7.85 4.20
N GLY A 85 21.52 -8.70 4.62
CA GLY A 85 21.92 -8.86 6.02
C GLY A 85 22.90 -7.81 6.57
N SER A 86 23.57 -7.05 5.70
CA SER A 86 24.62 -6.08 6.07
C SER A 86 24.12 -4.87 6.85
N LEU A 87 22.81 -4.63 6.83
CA LEU A 87 22.12 -3.50 7.48
C LEU A 87 21.85 -3.76 8.97
N TYR A 88 21.96 -5.02 9.41
CA TYR A 88 21.57 -5.42 10.76
C TYR A 88 22.77 -5.41 11.70
N SER A 89 22.52 -4.93 12.90
CA SER A 89 23.47 -5.00 14.02
C SER A 89 23.28 -6.27 14.85
N HIS A 90 22.05 -6.81 14.87
CA HIS A 90 21.68 -7.97 15.67
C HIS A 90 20.70 -8.83 14.90
N VAL A 91 20.81 -10.15 15.04
CA VAL A 91 19.82 -11.13 14.57
C VAL A 91 19.33 -11.91 15.78
N LEU A 92 18.02 -11.94 16.00
CA LEU A 92 17.38 -12.69 17.08
C LEU A 92 16.41 -13.69 16.46
N MET A 93 16.56 -14.99 16.74
CA MET A 93 15.75 -15.99 16.04
C MET A 93 15.34 -17.19 16.89
N ASN A 94 14.12 -17.68 16.62
CA ASN A 94 13.63 -18.99 16.99
C ASN A 94 13.20 -19.74 15.72
N PRO A 95 14.17 -20.28 14.94
CA PRO A 95 13.87 -20.96 13.69
C PRO A 95 13.13 -22.29 13.90
N PRO A 96 12.47 -22.85 12.87
CA PRO A 96 11.94 -24.20 12.92
C PRO A 96 13.00 -25.21 13.37
N PHE A 97 12.66 -26.08 14.33
CA PHE A 97 13.66 -26.98 14.94
C PHE A 97 14.32 -27.95 13.95
N ALA A 98 13.62 -28.35 12.89
CA ALA A 98 14.20 -29.20 11.85
C ALA A 98 15.37 -28.50 11.11
N ASP A 99 15.24 -27.21 10.85
CA ASP A 99 16.12 -26.44 9.96
C ASP A 99 16.97 -25.39 10.70
N GLY A 100 16.96 -25.42 12.03
CA GLY A 100 17.63 -24.40 12.86
C GLY A 100 19.12 -24.21 12.55
N ALA A 101 19.84 -25.29 12.22
CA ALA A 101 21.24 -25.17 11.83
C ALA A 101 21.42 -24.37 10.52
N GLN A 102 20.54 -24.58 9.53
CA GLN A 102 20.61 -23.88 8.25
C GLN A 102 20.29 -22.39 8.43
N HIS A 103 19.30 -22.06 9.26
CA HIS A 103 18.93 -20.67 9.54
C HIS A 103 20.06 -19.91 10.24
N VAL A 104 20.75 -20.52 11.22
CA VAL A 104 21.88 -19.86 11.89
C VAL A 104 23.06 -19.67 10.93
N LEU A 105 23.36 -20.66 10.10
CA LEU A 105 24.40 -20.53 9.07
C LEU A 105 24.06 -19.43 8.06
N LYS A 106 22.80 -19.34 7.63
CA LYS A 106 22.31 -18.29 6.75
C LYS A 106 22.43 -16.91 7.39
N ALA A 107 22.05 -16.76 8.66
CA ALA A 107 22.22 -15.51 9.40
C ALA A 107 23.69 -15.11 9.52
N TRP A 108 24.58 -16.08 9.78
CA TRP A 108 26.02 -15.86 9.82
C TRP A 108 26.57 -15.43 8.45
N GLU A 109 26.07 -16.00 7.35
CA GLU A 109 26.47 -15.64 5.99
C GLU A 109 26.14 -14.18 5.68
N ILE A 110 24.89 -13.77 5.89
CA ILE A 110 24.40 -12.45 5.46
C ILE A 110 24.79 -11.31 6.40
N LEU A 111 25.02 -11.59 7.69
CA LEU A 111 25.38 -10.57 8.68
C LEU A 111 26.78 -10.03 8.36
N PHE A 112 26.94 -8.71 8.33
CA PHE A 112 28.25 -8.10 8.06
C PHE A 112 29.09 -7.97 9.34
N ASP A 113 28.52 -7.32 10.36
CA ASP A 113 29.15 -7.09 11.66
C ASP A 113 28.07 -6.91 12.73
N GLY A 114 28.05 -7.79 13.73
CA GLY A 114 26.98 -7.82 14.72
C GLY A 114 26.94 -9.09 15.56
N GLU A 115 25.83 -9.28 16.26
CA GLU A 115 25.58 -10.45 17.11
C GLU A 115 24.36 -11.24 16.65
N ILE A 116 24.43 -12.57 16.80
CA ILE A 116 23.32 -13.49 16.52
C ILE A 116 22.96 -14.20 17.82
N VAL A 117 21.69 -14.20 18.19
CA VAL A 117 21.13 -15.06 19.23
C VAL A 117 20.09 -15.99 18.61
N ALA A 118 20.31 -17.29 18.76
CA ALA A 118 19.45 -18.32 18.18
C ALA A 118 18.98 -19.34 19.22
N ILE A 119 17.69 -19.64 19.21
CA ILE A 119 17.04 -20.67 20.02
C ILE A 119 16.96 -21.94 19.18
N LEU A 120 17.73 -22.98 19.53
CA LEU A 120 17.78 -24.23 18.79
C LEU A 120 17.35 -25.41 19.67
N ASN A 121 16.92 -26.50 19.05
CA ASN A 121 16.84 -27.79 19.75
C ASN A 121 18.27 -28.25 20.12
N ALA A 122 18.51 -28.60 21.38
CA ALA A 122 19.81 -29.04 21.88
C ALA A 122 20.40 -30.24 21.12
N GLU A 123 19.55 -31.13 20.58
CA GLU A 123 19.97 -32.25 19.73
C GLU A 123 20.71 -31.79 18.47
N THR A 124 20.42 -30.58 17.98
CA THR A 124 21.12 -29.96 16.84
C THR A 124 22.63 -29.86 17.07
N LEU A 125 23.02 -29.61 18.32
CA LEU A 125 24.43 -29.47 18.71
C LEU A 125 25.00 -30.76 19.29
N ARG A 126 24.21 -31.53 20.04
CA ARG A 126 24.66 -32.80 20.65
C ARG A 126 24.83 -33.94 19.66
N ASN A 127 24.11 -33.91 18.53
CA ASN A 127 24.21 -34.90 17.48
C ASN A 127 24.55 -34.25 16.11
N PRO A 128 25.83 -33.87 15.90
CA PRO A 128 26.28 -33.23 14.66
C PRO A 128 26.58 -34.26 13.56
N PHE A 129 25.55 -34.96 13.10
CA PHE A 129 25.70 -35.97 12.04
C PHE A 129 25.90 -35.34 10.65
N SER A 130 25.29 -34.18 10.39
CA SER A 130 25.32 -33.49 9.09
C SER A 130 26.50 -32.52 8.93
N LYS A 131 26.81 -32.11 7.69
CA LYS A 131 27.87 -31.14 7.42
C LYS A 131 27.56 -29.77 8.03
N GLU A 132 26.28 -29.40 7.99
CA GLU A 132 25.73 -28.13 8.47
C GLU A 132 25.86 -28.06 10.00
N ARG A 133 25.44 -29.10 10.73
CA ARG A 133 25.57 -29.15 12.19
C ARG A 133 27.04 -29.13 12.64
N LYS A 134 27.91 -29.87 11.94
CA LYS A 134 29.37 -29.83 12.17
C LYS A 134 29.97 -28.44 11.90
N HIS A 135 29.45 -27.71 10.90
CA HIS A 135 29.88 -26.34 10.62
C HIS A 135 29.40 -25.39 11.72
N LEU A 136 28.14 -25.49 12.13
CA LEU A 136 27.60 -24.69 13.22
C LEU A 136 28.40 -24.86 14.52
N LEU A 137 28.76 -26.09 14.90
CA LEU A 137 29.59 -26.32 16.08
C LEU A 137 30.95 -25.60 15.99
N ARG A 138 31.63 -25.70 14.84
CA ARG A 138 32.89 -24.98 14.62
C ARG A 138 32.73 -23.46 14.72
N LEU A 139 31.62 -22.91 14.21
CA LEU A 139 31.33 -21.48 14.34
C LEU A 139 31.10 -21.07 15.79
N ILE A 140 30.35 -21.87 16.56
CA ILE A 140 30.12 -21.61 17.98
C ILE A 140 31.44 -21.65 18.75
N GLU A 141 32.27 -22.68 18.54
CA GLU A 141 33.58 -22.80 19.19
C GLU A 141 34.50 -21.61 18.91
N GLN A 142 34.44 -21.06 17.69
CA GLN A 142 35.34 -19.99 17.27
C GLN A 142 34.84 -18.58 17.60
N PHE A 143 33.52 -18.36 17.54
CA PHE A 143 32.93 -17.02 17.53
C PHE A 143 31.83 -16.81 18.56
N GLY A 144 31.55 -17.77 19.43
CA GLY A 144 30.37 -17.71 20.28
C GLY A 144 30.39 -18.60 21.50
N GLU A 145 29.21 -18.71 22.11
CA GLU A 145 28.95 -19.44 23.35
C GLU A 145 27.55 -20.09 23.26
N VAL A 146 27.33 -21.15 24.03
CA VAL A 146 26.04 -21.84 24.09
C VAL A 146 25.63 -22.11 25.55
N GLU A 147 24.37 -21.83 25.87
CA GLU A 147 23.73 -22.15 27.14
C GLU A 147 22.62 -23.20 26.89
N TYR A 148 22.64 -24.32 27.62
CA TYR A 148 21.61 -25.35 27.52
C TYR A 148 20.53 -25.12 28.58
N LEU A 149 19.27 -25.05 28.15
CA LEU A 149 18.11 -24.77 28.99
C LEU A 149 17.12 -25.93 28.90
N SER A 150 16.69 -26.45 30.06
CA SER A 150 15.69 -27.51 30.16
C SER A 150 14.32 -26.95 30.59
N ALA A 151 13.24 -27.63 30.21
CA ALA A 151 11.87 -27.37 30.64
C ALA A 151 11.24 -25.99 30.32
N MET A 152 11.81 -25.20 29.39
CA MET A 152 11.30 -23.85 29.08
C MET A 152 9.97 -23.85 28.29
N PHE A 153 9.63 -24.94 27.60
CA PHE A 153 8.33 -25.15 26.92
C PHE A 153 7.36 -26.06 27.71
N ALA A 154 7.64 -26.31 29.00
CA ALA A 154 6.85 -27.22 29.85
C ALA A 154 5.90 -26.52 30.85
N GLY A 155 5.87 -25.17 30.86
CA GLY A 155 5.06 -24.37 31.78
C GLY A 155 3.54 -24.45 31.56
N GLN A 156 2.75 -23.96 32.52
CA GLN A 156 1.28 -23.88 32.42
C GLN A 156 0.80 -22.86 31.36
N ASP A 157 1.64 -21.86 31.04
CA ASP A 157 1.32 -20.74 30.13
C ASP A 157 1.82 -20.94 28.68
N VAL A 158 2.21 -22.16 28.30
CA VAL A 158 2.74 -22.47 26.96
C VAL A 158 1.65 -23.15 26.13
N GLU A 159 1.26 -22.52 25.01
CA GLU A 159 0.19 -23.00 24.11
C GLU A 159 0.42 -24.42 23.55
N ARG A 160 1.69 -24.82 23.37
CA ARG A 160 2.08 -26.18 22.96
C ARG A 160 3.20 -26.71 23.85
N LYS A 161 2.88 -27.73 24.66
CA LYS A 161 3.85 -28.38 25.55
C LYS A 161 4.72 -29.35 24.76
N THR A 162 6.02 -29.13 24.76
CA THR A 162 7.01 -30.05 24.18
C THR A 162 8.17 -30.22 25.16
N ASP A 163 8.50 -31.46 25.50
CA ASP A 163 9.62 -31.79 26.38
C ASP A 163 10.93 -31.79 25.56
N VAL A 164 11.36 -30.60 25.17
CA VAL A 164 12.53 -30.39 24.32
C VAL A 164 13.55 -29.53 25.07
N GLU A 165 14.76 -30.05 25.20
CA GLU A 165 15.90 -29.29 25.71
C GLU A 165 16.39 -28.32 24.63
N ILE A 166 16.68 -27.08 25.02
CA ILE A 166 17.02 -25.97 24.14
C ILE A 166 18.50 -25.65 24.27
N ALA A 167 19.13 -25.30 23.16
CA ALA A 167 20.42 -24.62 23.12
C ALA A 167 20.19 -23.15 22.74
N LEU A 168 20.50 -22.23 23.66
CA LEU A 168 20.55 -20.80 23.40
C LEU A 168 21.97 -20.44 22.94
N VAL A 169 22.11 -20.16 21.66
CA VAL A 169 23.39 -19.92 21.00
C VAL A 169 23.59 -18.42 20.82
N TRP A 170 24.74 -17.91 21.25
CA TRP A 170 25.21 -16.55 20.96
C TRP A 170 26.43 -16.61 20.04
N LEU A 171 26.44 -15.83 18.98
CA LEU A 171 27.58 -15.68 18.07
C LEU A 171 27.89 -14.20 17.89
N LYS A 172 29.18 -13.85 17.87
CA LYS A 172 29.65 -12.51 17.51
C LYS A 172 30.42 -12.56 16.20
N LYS A 173 29.89 -11.89 15.18
CA LYS A 173 30.60 -11.66 13.92
C LYS A 173 31.24 -10.28 13.97
N SER A 174 32.56 -10.26 14.12
CA SER A 174 33.34 -9.05 13.88
C SER A 174 33.75 -9.04 12.42
N SER A 175 33.47 -7.96 11.71
CA SER A 175 33.95 -7.82 10.34
C SER A 175 35.46 -7.89 10.32
N THR A 176 36.01 -8.55 9.31
CA THR A 176 37.43 -8.41 8.91
C THR A 176 37.67 -7.05 8.28
N PHE A 177 36.79 -6.06 8.49
CA PHE A 177 36.85 -4.75 7.85
C PHE A 177 38.23 -4.12 8.02
N GLU A 178 38.83 -4.18 9.20
CA GLU A 178 40.19 -3.66 9.40
C GLU A 178 41.25 -4.42 8.59
N GLU A 179 41.14 -5.74 8.46
CA GLU A 179 42.04 -6.60 7.69
C GLU A 179 41.83 -6.49 6.18
N GLU A 180 40.60 -6.34 5.69
CA GLU A 180 40.29 -6.03 4.28
C GLU A 180 40.73 -4.62 3.91
N LEU A 181 40.61 -3.68 4.86
CA LEU A 181 41.08 -2.32 4.70
C LEU A 181 42.60 -2.28 4.66
N LEU A 182 43.29 -3.11 5.48
CA LEU A 182 44.76 -3.23 5.62
C LEU A 182 45.44 -4.12 4.56
N GLY A 183 44.84 -5.24 4.18
CA GLY A 183 45.41 -6.22 3.23
C GLY A 183 45.61 -5.62 1.85
N ASN A 184 44.67 -4.77 1.43
CA ASN A 184 44.79 -4.01 0.19
C ASN A 184 45.78 -2.83 0.29
N ILE A 185 46.12 -2.36 1.50
CA ILE A 185 47.11 -1.27 1.70
C ILE A 185 48.49 -1.72 1.25
N LEU A 186 48.88 -2.95 1.57
CA LEU A 186 50.20 -3.48 1.21
C LEU A 186 50.31 -3.84 -0.27
N ASP A 187 49.20 -4.24 -0.90
CA ASP A 187 49.15 -4.57 -2.33
C ASP A 187 49.11 -3.31 -3.22
N ASP A 188 48.39 -2.25 -2.80
CA ASP A 188 48.33 -0.99 -3.55
C ASP A 188 49.60 -0.13 -3.37
N LEU A 189 50.21 -0.10 -2.17
CA LEU A 189 51.50 0.61 -1.94
C LEU A 189 52.67 0.00 -2.73
N ARG A 190 52.54 -1.22 -3.25
CA ARG A 190 53.55 -1.86 -4.12
C ARG A 190 53.46 -1.40 -5.58
N ARG A 191 52.46 -0.62 -5.97
CA ARG A 191 52.16 -0.26 -7.37
C ARG A 191 52.18 1.24 -7.66
N ASP A 192 52.92 2.04 -6.90
CA ASP A 192 52.95 3.50 -7.10
C ASP A 192 53.93 3.96 -8.20
N GLN A 193 53.42 4.03 -9.43
CA GLN A 193 53.69 5.13 -10.38
C GLN A 193 52.43 5.37 -11.23
N VAL A 194 51.66 6.40 -10.91
CA VAL A 194 50.40 6.70 -11.61
C VAL A 194 50.25 8.22 -11.82
N SER A 195 50.02 8.63 -13.08
CA SER A 195 49.64 9.99 -13.49
C SER A 195 48.11 10.19 -13.45
N ALA A 196 47.67 11.45 -13.56
CA ALA A 196 46.25 11.83 -13.50
C ALA A 196 45.35 11.10 -14.52
N GLU A 197 45.89 10.66 -15.67
CA GLU A 197 45.16 9.88 -16.68
C GLU A 197 44.91 8.42 -16.25
N SER A 198 45.71 7.87 -15.34
CA SER A 198 45.53 6.50 -14.83
C SER A 198 44.57 6.41 -13.62
N LEU A 199 44.22 7.53 -12.99
CA LEU A 199 43.19 7.60 -11.94
C LEU A 199 41.76 7.46 -12.49
N ALA A 200 41.55 7.78 -13.77
CA ALA A 200 40.27 7.62 -14.48
C ALA A 200 40.21 6.33 -15.33
N GLY A 201 41.29 5.55 -15.36
CA GLY A 201 41.49 4.42 -16.26
C GLY A 201 40.70 3.18 -15.86
N ASN A 202 39.43 3.13 -16.30
CA ASN A 202 38.59 1.95 -16.60
C ASN A 202 37.09 2.19 -16.34
N CYS A 203 36.63 3.44 -16.24
CA CYS A 203 35.20 3.75 -16.33
C CYS A 203 34.73 3.62 -17.80
N GLN A 204 34.68 2.40 -18.33
CA GLN A 204 33.88 2.15 -19.53
C GLN A 204 32.40 2.22 -19.13
N PRO A 205 31.53 2.82 -19.96
CA PRO A 205 30.09 2.74 -19.73
C PRO A 205 29.71 1.26 -19.70
N VAL A 206 29.17 0.82 -18.57
CA VAL A 206 28.66 -0.54 -18.37
C VAL A 206 27.68 -0.81 -19.50
N HIS A 207 28.02 -1.73 -20.40
CA HIS A 207 27.10 -2.17 -21.45
C HIS A 207 25.94 -2.88 -20.75
N GLU A 208 24.80 -2.20 -20.66
CA GLU A 208 23.53 -2.76 -20.19
C GLU A 208 23.13 -3.90 -21.14
N LEU A 209 23.43 -5.13 -20.74
CA LEU A 209 22.88 -6.34 -21.35
C LEU A 209 21.39 -6.41 -20.97
N ALA A 210 20.55 -5.69 -21.70
CA ALA A 210 19.11 -5.82 -21.63
C ALA A 210 18.70 -7.15 -22.25
N LEU A 211 18.41 -8.17 -21.43
CA LEU A 211 17.79 -9.41 -21.91
C LEU A 211 16.32 -9.12 -22.24
N ALA A 212 15.94 -9.29 -23.49
CA ALA A 212 14.72 -8.72 -24.09
C ALA A 212 13.37 -9.28 -23.59
N ASN A 213 13.31 -10.19 -22.60
CA ASN A 213 12.04 -10.81 -22.18
C ASN A 213 11.84 -10.95 -20.66
N ALA A 214 12.61 -10.26 -19.84
CA ALA A 214 12.52 -10.40 -18.38
C ALA A 214 12.69 -9.06 -17.65
N PHE A 215 11.75 -8.12 -17.85
CA PHE A 215 11.83 -6.77 -17.26
C PHE A 215 12.06 -6.81 -15.75
N ILE A 216 11.31 -7.65 -15.01
CA ILE A 216 11.46 -7.80 -13.56
C ILE A 216 12.82 -8.40 -13.19
N ASP A 217 13.26 -9.44 -13.89
CA ASP A 217 14.55 -10.08 -13.60
C ASP A 217 15.71 -9.13 -13.90
N ASN A 218 15.62 -8.35 -14.98
CA ASN A 218 16.58 -7.29 -15.30
C ASN A 218 16.58 -6.20 -14.23
N ALA A 219 15.39 -5.77 -13.75
CA ALA A 219 15.29 -4.79 -12.68
C ALA A 219 15.94 -5.29 -11.39
N VAL A 220 15.70 -6.55 -11.02
CA VAL A 220 16.34 -7.20 -9.85
C VAL A 220 17.85 -7.34 -10.05
N LEU A 221 18.30 -7.70 -11.25
CA LEU A 221 19.72 -7.80 -11.58
C LEU A 221 20.41 -6.43 -11.49
N MET A 222 19.83 -5.39 -12.07
CA MET A 222 20.33 -4.01 -12.00
C MET A 222 20.37 -3.51 -10.56
N PHE A 223 19.31 -3.77 -9.77
CA PHE A 223 19.27 -3.44 -8.35
C PHE A 223 20.40 -4.12 -7.57
N ASN A 224 20.58 -5.43 -7.74
CA ASN A 224 21.64 -6.18 -7.05
C ASN A 224 23.04 -5.69 -7.45
N ALA A 225 23.27 -5.40 -8.73
CA ALA A 225 24.52 -4.83 -9.21
C ALA A 225 24.78 -3.44 -8.62
N ALA A 226 23.75 -2.59 -8.54
CA ALA A 226 23.84 -1.27 -7.93
C ALA A 226 24.13 -1.35 -6.42
N VAL A 227 23.52 -2.29 -5.69
CA VAL A 227 23.79 -2.51 -4.27
C VAL A 227 25.23 -2.95 -4.05
N GLU A 228 25.76 -3.85 -4.87
CA GLU A 228 27.15 -4.29 -4.77
C GLU A 228 28.13 -3.16 -5.14
N ALA A 229 27.82 -2.36 -6.16
CA ALA A 229 28.63 -1.18 -6.51
C ALA A 229 28.61 -0.12 -5.39
N ALA A 230 27.44 0.16 -4.80
CA ALA A 230 27.32 1.06 -3.66
C ALA A 230 28.12 0.55 -2.46
N ARG A 231 28.10 -0.77 -2.21
CA ARG A 231 28.96 -1.40 -1.21
C ARG A 231 30.43 -1.10 -1.50
N GLN A 232 30.93 -1.46 -2.67
CA GLN A 232 32.33 -1.22 -3.04
C GLN A 232 32.73 0.26 -2.93
N SER A 233 31.82 1.17 -3.28
CA SER A 233 32.01 2.62 -3.12
C SER A 233 32.18 3.01 -1.65
N ALA A 234 31.29 2.54 -0.76
CA ALA A 234 31.37 2.80 0.67
C ALA A 234 32.68 2.29 1.29
N PHE A 235 33.13 1.09 0.91
CA PHE A 235 34.42 0.56 1.37
C PHE A 235 35.62 1.38 0.86
N SER A 236 35.58 1.80 -0.41
CA SER A 236 36.63 2.63 -1.00
C SER A 236 36.72 3.99 -0.32
N GLU A 237 35.58 4.63 -0.04
CA GLU A 237 35.54 5.91 0.68
C GLU A 237 36.02 5.75 2.12
N ALA A 238 35.61 4.70 2.81
CA ALA A 238 36.08 4.42 4.17
C ALA A 238 37.61 4.22 4.22
N ARG A 239 38.19 3.61 3.18
CA ARG A 239 39.64 3.49 3.00
C ARG A 239 40.29 4.85 2.81
N ALA A 240 39.74 5.68 1.92
CA ALA A 240 40.22 7.04 1.70
C ALA A 240 40.15 7.88 2.98
N MET A 241 39.05 7.80 3.75
CA MET A 241 38.90 8.46 5.05
C MET A 241 39.99 8.03 6.05
N ARG A 242 40.30 6.73 6.11
CA ARG A 242 41.39 6.22 6.97
C ARG A 242 42.75 6.78 6.54
N TYR A 243 43.05 6.78 5.24
CA TYR A 243 44.30 7.37 4.73
C TYR A 243 44.39 8.86 4.98
N ARG A 244 43.31 9.63 4.75
CA ARG A 244 43.26 11.06 5.07
C ARG A 244 43.57 11.31 6.55
N LYS A 245 42.99 10.51 7.45
CA LYS A 245 43.28 10.59 8.88
C LYS A 245 44.74 10.27 9.22
N MET A 246 45.35 9.29 8.53
CA MET A 246 46.77 8.95 8.72
C MET A 246 47.72 10.02 8.15
N LEU A 247 47.34 10.67 7.04
CA LEU A 247 48.11 11.73 6.40
C LEU A 247 48.07 13.06 7.19
N GLY A 248 47.14 13.20 8.13
CA GLY A 248 47.00 14.36 9.02
C GLY A 248 45.97 15.38 8.54
N GLN A 249 45.84 16.48 9.29
CA GLN A 249 44.91 17.56 8.97
C GLN A 249 45.58 18.59 8.05
N THR A 250 44.77 19.23 7.21
CA THR A 250 45.25 20.33 6.37
C THR A 250 45.46 21.61 7.19
N LEU A 251 46.28 22.53 6.68
CA LEU A 251 46.51 23.86 7.27
C LEU A 251 45.23 24.71 7.38
N GLY A 252 44.22 24.45 6.54
CA GLY A 252 42.90 25.09 6.63
C GLY A 252 42.02 24.53 7.75
N GLU A 253 42.10 23.21 8.00
CA GLU A 253 41.38 22.53 9.08
C GLU A 253 41.98 22.82 10.46
N LEU A 254 43.27 23.12 10.54
CA LEU A 254 43.95 23.55 11.77
C LEU A 254 43.63 25.00 12.15
N ASN A 255 43.20 25.83 11.20
CA ASN A 255 42.93 27.26 11.39
C ASN A 255 41.43 27.62 11.44
N GLY A 256 40.54 26.68 11.11
CA GLY A 256 39.09 26.84 11.19
C GLY A 256 38.50 26.10 12.40
N ASP A 257 37.40 26.62 12.94
CA ASP A 257 36.61 26.07 14.07
C ASP A 257 35.94 24.70 13.76
N ALA A 258 36.44 23.97 12.77
CA ALA A 258 35.95 22.69 12.30
C ALA A 258 36.67 21.52 12.98
N ALA A 259 36.88 21.60 14.30
CA ALA A 259 37.07 20.41 15.11
C ALA A 259 35.71 19.69 15.26
N VAL A 260 35.12 19.27 14.13
CA VAL A 260 33.94 18.39 14.15
C VAL A 260 34.44 17.06 14.68
N LYS A 261 34.24 16.84 15.99
CA LYS A 261 34.40 15.55 16.66
C LYS A 261 33.41 14.55 16.09
N SER A 262 33.71 14.03 14.90
CA SER A 262 33.14 12.80 14.39
C SER A 262 33.58 11.67 15.31
N THR A 263 32.76 11.40 16.33
CA THR A 263 32.98 10.34 17.32
C THR A 263 32.56 8.96 16.77
N GLN A 264 32.03 8.90 15.54
CA GLN A 264 31.67 7.66 14.87
C GLN A 264 32.93 6.91 14.40
N SER A 265 32.95 5.61 14.66
CA SER A 265 33.96 4.73 14.09
C SER A 265 33.78 4.67 12.57
N THR A 266 34.87 4.39 11.83
CA THR A 266 34.79 4.17 10.37
C THR A 266 33.79 3.07 10.03
N LEU A 267 33.63 2.08 10.92
CA LEU A 267 32.65 1.00 10.78
C LEU A 267 31.20 1.50 10.90
N ASP A 268 30.90 2.36 11.88
CA ASP A 268 29.57 2.96 12.03
C ASP A 268 29.19 3.82 10.83
N TRP A 269 30.17 4.56 10.30
CA TRP A 269 29.99 5.33 9.08
C TRP A 269 29.65 4.41 7.88
N VAL A 270 30.39 3.32 7.68
CA VAL A 270 30.11 2.34 6.61
C VAL A 270 28.71 1.76 6.76
N LYS A 271 28.31 1.32 7.96
CA LYS A 271 26.96 0.77 8.19
C LYS A 271 25.86 1.79 7.83
N ASN A 272 26.01 3.05 8.26
CA ASN A 272 25.06 4.11 7.96
C ASN A 272 25.01 4.45 6.46
N GLN A 273 26.18 4.47 5.79
CA GLN A 273 26.26 4.74 4.36
C GLN A 273 25.60 3.63 3.55
N LEU A 274 25.91 2.36 3.84
CA LEU A 274 25.27 1.19 3.22
C LEU A 274 23.75 1.21 3.40
N TYR A 275 23.27 1.57 4.59
CA TYR A 275 21.84 1.70 4.84
C TYR A 275 21.18 2.80 4.00
N THR A 276 21.83 3.97 3.93
CA THR A 276 21.33 5.10 3.17
C THR A 276 21.25 4.78 1.68
N ASP A 277 22.34 4.25 1.12
CA ASP A 277 22.42 3.89 -0.30
C ASP A 277 21.44 2.77 -0.65
N TYR A 278 21.35 1.73 0.20
CA TYR A 278 20.38 0.64 -0.01
C TYR A 278 18.94 1.15 0.02
N SER A 279 18.60 2.05 0.96
CA SER A 279 17.25 2.60 1.07
C SER A 279 16.87 3.45 -0.15
N ASP A 280 17.78 4.29 -0.65
CA ASP A 280 17.56 5.09 -1.86
C ASP A 280 17.43 4.21 -3.11
N LEU A 281 18.34 3.24 -3.29
CA LEU A 281 18.26 2.28 -4.39
C LEU A 281 16.95 1.49 -4.36
N LYS A 282 16.52 1.05 -3.18
CA LYS A 282 15.27 0.30 -3.01
C LYS A 282 14.04 1.14 -3.34
N ASP A 283 14.00 2.40 -2.91
CA ASP A 283 12.91 3.33 -3.23
C ASP A 283 12.82 3.58 -4.75
N ARG A 284 13.98 3.80 -5.40
CA ARG A 284 14.06 3.97 -6.86
C ARG A 284 13.60 2.73 -7.61
N ALA A 285 14.04 1.55 -7.18
CA ALA A 285 13.73 0.29 -7.82
C ALA A 285 12.24 -0.03 -7.75
N TRP A 286 11.64 0.03 -6.55
CA TRP A 286 10.20 -0.13 -6.36
C TRP A 286 9.40 0.90 -7.15
N SER A 287 9.77 2.17 -7.09
CA SER A 287 9.08 3.24 -7.84
C SER A 287 9.20 3.02 -9.36
N GLY A 288 10.31 2.44 -9.83
CA GLY A 288 10.51 2.02 -11.22
C GLY A 288 9.53 0.93 -11.66
N ILE A 289 9.36 -0.11 -10.84
CA ILE A 289 8.36 -1.17 -11.08
C ILE A 289 6.96 -0.56 -11.17
N LEU A 290 6.56 0.25 -10.19
CA LEU A 290 5.22 0.84 -10.18
C LEU A 290 4.94 1.68 -11.45
N ARG A 291 5.90 2.51 -11.88
CA ARG A 291 5.76 3.29 -13.13
C ARG A 291 5.69 2.42 -14.38
N SER A 292 6.46 1.35 -14.45
CA SER A 292 6.51 0.47 -15.62
C SER A 292 5.19 -0.28 -15.87
N THR A 293 4.44 -0.59 -14.81
CA THR A 293 3.19 -1.36 -14.89
C THR A 293 2.02 -0.58 -15.50
N GLN A 294 2.18 0.73 -15.72
CA GLN A 294 1.11 1.64 -16.19
C GLN A 294 -0.19 1.56 -15.36
N VAL A 295 -0.16 1.00 -14.15
CA VAL A 295 -1.35 0.88 -13.29
C VAL A 295 -1.81 2.29 -12.88
N THR A 296 -0.87 3.14 -12.45
CA THR A 296 -1.18 4.48 -11.94
C THR A 296 -1.82 5.41 -12.96
N SER A 297 -1.49 5.29 -14.25
CA SER A 297 -2.09 6.13 -15.29
C SER A 297 -3.59 5.84 -15.47
N ARG A 298 -4.02 4.61 -15.20
CA ARG A 298 -5.42 4.16 -15.32
C ARG A 298 -6.28 4.49 -14.10
N LEU A 299 -5.66 4.87 -12.99
CA LEU A 299 -6.37 5.19 -11.74
C LEU A 299 -6.84 6.64 -11.67
N SER A 300 -7.96 6.88 -10.98
CA SER A 300 -8.34 8.24 -10.58
C SER A 300 -7.31 8.81 -9.62
N SER A 301 -7.32 10.13 -9.47
CA SER A 301 -6.43 10.86 -8.56
C SER A 301 -6.56 10.41 -7.11
N ALA A 302 -7.77 10.06 -6.68
CA ALA A 302 -8.02 9.52 -5.33
C ALA A 302 -7.52 8.08 -5.20
N ALA A 303 -7.78 7.22 -6.18
CA ALA A 303 -7.30 5.84 -6.18
C ALA A 303 -5.77 5.76 -6.25
N GLN A 304 -5.13 6.62 -7.05
CA GLN A 304 -3.67 6.73 -7.12
C GLN A 304 -3.07 7.07 -5.75
N LYS A 305 -3.64 8.05 -5.02
CA LYS A 305 -3.18 8.40 -3.68
C LYS A 305 -3.32 7.26 -2.66
N ARG A 306 -4.41 6.48 -2.75
CA ARG A 306 -4.61 5.29 -1.91
C ARG A 306 -3.56 4.24 -2.22
N LEU A 307 -3.35 3.93 -3.51
CA LEU A 307 -2.33 2.99 -3.93
C LEU A 307 -0.93 3.43 -3.50
N GLU A 308 -0.58 4.72 -3.65
CA GLU A 308 0.70 5.27 -3.20
C GLU A 308 0.88 5.17 -1.68
N SER A 309 -0.19 5.37 -0.90
CA SER A 309 -0.18 5.17 0.55
C SER A 309 0.04 3.71 0.92
N ASP A 310 -0.63 2.78 0.24
CA ASP A 310 -0.46 1.34 0.46
C ASP A 310 0.94 0.87 0.02
N PHE A 311 1.47 1.51 -1.03
CA PHE A 311 2.79 1.23 -1.59
C PHE A 311 3.93 1.53 -0.63
N GLU A 312 3.80 2.49 0.28
CA GLU A 312 4.79 2.72 1.35
C GLU A 312 4.99 1.49 2.23
N THR A 313 3.92 0.69 2.44
CA THR A 313 4.03 -0.59 3.15
C THR A 313 4.82 -1.61 2.31
N ILE A 314 4.64 -1.62 0.99
CA ILE A 314 5.32 -2.52 0.06
C ILE A 314 6.81 -2.20 -0.06
N LYS A 315 7.20 -0.91 -0.04
CA LYS A 315 8.62 -0.50 -0.06
C LYS A 315 9.43 -1.08 1.09
N SER A 316 8.79 -1.52 2.18
CA SER A 316 9.48 -2.22 3.27
C SER A 316 10.03 -3.58 2.85
N LEU A 317 9.37 -4.27 1.90
CA LEU A 317 9.78 -5.57 1.38
C LEU A 317 11.13 -5.50 0.64
N GLU A 318 11.88 -6.59 0.70
CA GLU A 318 13.09 -6.79 -0.10
C GLU A 318 12.75 -6.72 -1.59
N PHE A 319 13.61 -6.09 -2.38
CA PHE A 319 13.41 -5.94 -3.81
C PHE A 319 13.82 -7.24 -4.52
N THR A 320 12.91 -8.21 -4.57
CA THR A 320 13.11 -9.53 -5.16
C THR A 320 11.99 -9.85 -6.15
N ALA A 321 12.27 -10.73 -7.13
CA ALA A 321 11.27 -11.13 -8.12
C ALA A 321 9.99 -11.71 -7.47
N PRO A 322 10.04 -12.62 -6.48
CA PRO A 322 8.84 -13.12 -5.81
C PRO A 322 8.01 -12.03 -5.13
N ASN A 323 8.64 -11.07 -4.45
CA ASN A 323 7.94 -9.96 -3.81
C ASN A 323 7.29 -9.03 -4.84
N ILE A 324 7.97 -8.77 -5.95
CA ILE A 324 7.43 -7.97 -7.06
C ILE A 324 6.22 -8.67 -7.67
N TYR A 325 6.31 -9.96 -8.00
CA TYR A 325 5.16 -10.71 -8.53
C TYR A 325 4.00 -10.77 -7.53
N GLY A 326 4.27 -10.99 -6.25
CA GLY A 326 3.24 -10.98 -5.20
C GLY A 326 2.54 -9.63 -5.09
N PHE A 327 3.28 -8.53 -5.20
CA PHE A 327 2.71 -7.18 -5.24
C PHE A 327 1.82 -6.97 -6.47
N LEU A 328 2.29 -7.33 -7.67
CA LEU A 328 1.51 -7.20 -8.91
C LEU A 328 0.24 -8.03 -8.88
N GLN A 329 0.31 -9.26 -8.36
CA GLN A 329 -0.87 -10.10 -8.17
C GLN A 329 -1.85 -9.45 -7.19
N GLY A 330 -1.37 -8.87 -6.09
CA GLY A 330 -2.20 -8.14 -5.13
C GLY A 330 -2.96 -6.97 -5.77
N ILE A 331 -2.36 -6.24 -6.71
CA ILE A 331 -3.05 -5.18 -7.48
C ILE A 331 -4.17 -5.78 -8.34
N ILE A 332 -3.89 -6.88 -9.03
CA ILE A 332 -4.87 -7.56 -9.90
C ILE A 332 -6.06 -8.05 -9.07
N ASP A 333 -5.79 -8.68 -7.93
CA ASP A 333 -6.82 -9.21 -7.04
C ASP A 333 -7.71 -8.09 -6.46
N GLN A 334 -7.13 -6.91 -6.19
CA GLN A 334 -7.85 -5.73 -5.68
C GLN A 334 -8.48 -4.87 -6.78
N GLN A 335 -8.31 -5.22 -8.05
CA GLN A 335 -8.75 -4.39 -9.17
C GLN A 335 -10.25 -4.04 -9.09
N GLY A 336 -11.10 -5.01 -8.75
CA GLY A 336 -12.55 -4.79 -8.64
C GLY A 336 -12.92 -3.74 -7.58
N ASP A 337 -12.28 -3.82 -6.41
CA ASP A 337 -12.51 -2.88 -5.32
C ASP A 337 -11.99 -1.47 -5.65
N ILE A 338 -10.82 -1.39 -6.29
CA ILE A 338 -10.26 -0.12 -6.76
C ILE A 338 -11.21 0.55 -7.75
N GLN A 339 -11.67 -0.19 -8.77
CA GLN A 339 -12.62 0.31 -9.77
C GLN A 339 -13.93 0.79 -9.11
N LEU A 340 -14.48 0.01 -8.19
CA LEU A 340 -15.69 0.38 -7.45
C LEU A 340 -15.50 1.65 -6.60
N SER A 341 -14.34 1.79 -5.96
CA SER A 341 -13.99 2.98 -5.19
C SER A 341 -13.90 4.23 -6.08
N MET A 342 -13.31 4.11 -7.27
CA MET A 342 -13.21 5.21 -8.24
C MET A 342 -14.60 5.69 -8.68
N VAL A 343 -15.52 4.76 -8.95
CA VAL A 343 -16.91 5.09 -9.30
C VAL A 343 -17.60 5.80 -8.13
N CYS A 344 -17.42 5.30 -6.91
CA CYS A 344 -17.96 5.94 -5.71
C CYS A 344 -17.41 7.36 -5.50
N ASP A 345 -16.12 7.58 -5.72
CA ASP A 345 -15.49 8.90 -5.59
C ASP A 345 -16.08 9.91 -6.56
N VAL A 346 -16.23 9.53 -7.84
CA VAL A 346 -16.85 10.38 -8.87
C VAL A 346 -18.32 10.63 -8.54
N PHE A 347 -19.05 9.60 -8.12
CA PHE A 347 -20.44 9.74 -7.68
C PHE A 347 -20.56 10.73 -6.51
N ASP A 348 -19.73 10.58 -5.49
CA ASP A 348 -19.74 11.47 -4.33
C ASP A 348 -19.32 12.88 -4.68
N LEU A 349 -18.39 13.07 -5.62
CA LEU A 349 -18.01 14.40 -6.11
C LEU A 349 -19.19 15.09 -6.79
N ILE A 350 -19.91 14.37 -7.67
CA ILE A 350 -21.08 14.89 -8.38
C ILE A 350 -22.21 15.24 -7.40
N THR A 351 -22.46 14.38 -6.41
CA THR A 351 -23.51 14.60 -5.40
C THR A 351 -23.08 15.56 -4.28
N ARG A 352 -21.77 15.84 -4.20
CA ARG A 352 -21.02 16.91 -3.51
C ARG A 352 -21.83 18.12 -3.05
N TYR A 353 -21.92 19.03 -4.00
CA TYR A 353 -22.05 20.46 -3.77
C TYR A 353 -23.36 21.04 -4.31
N HIS A 354 -24.07 20.29 -5.17
CA HIS A 354 -25.26 20.77 -5.84
C HIS A 354 -26.38 19.74 -5.71
N SER A 355 -27.35 20.01 -4.85
CA SER A 355 -28.42 19.06 -4.50
C SER A 355 -29.33 18.72 -5.68
N ASP A 356 -29.39 19.56 -6.71
CA ASP A 356 -30.16 19.30 -7.93
C ASP A 356 -29.48 18.30 -8.89
N ASN A 357 -28.23 17.91 -8.62
CA ASN A 357 -27.55 16.87 -9.42
C ASN A 357 -28.15 15.48 -9.21
N THR A 358 -28.96 15.31 -8.16
CA THR A 358 -29.44 14.02 -7.70
C THR A 358 -30.95 14.00 -7.55
N VAL A 359 -31.47 12.79 -7.63
CA VAL A 359 -32.86 12.45 -7.31
C VAL A 359 -32.87 11.32 -6.32
N PHE A 360 -33.94 11.26 -5.54
CA PHE A 360 -34.10 10.30 -4.46
C PHE A 360 -35.15 9.26 -4.82
N PHE A 361 -35.02 8.08 -4.25
CA PHE A 361 -35.98 6.99 -4.34
C PHE A 361 -35.96 6.20 -3.03
N MET A 362 -36.99 5.40 -2.77
CA MET A 362 -36.99 4.49 -1.63
C MET A 362 -35.99 3.38 -1.84
N GLY A 363 -34.97 3.32 -0.99
CA GLY A 363 -33.96 2.27 -1.03
C GLY A 363 -34.50 0.89 -0.63
N TRP A 364 -33.74 -0.14 -0.97
CA TRP A 364 -34.07 -1.54 -0.70
C TRP A 364 -34.06 -1.90 0.80
N LYS A 365 -35.01 -2.77 1.21
CA LYS A 365 -35.22 -3.22 2.59
C LYS A 365 -34.94 -4.73 2.70
N SER A 366 -33.91 -5.14 3.44
CA SER A 366 -33.73 -6.56 3.80
C SER A 366 -34.33 -6.90 5.19
N ASN A 367 -34.46 -5.93 6.10
CA ASN A 367 -35.00 -6.10 7.47
C ASN A 367 -35.42 -4.73 8.05
N ASP A 368 -36.28 -4.70 9.08
CA ASP A 368 -36.97 -3.51 9.64
C ASP A 368 -36.11 -2.32 10.13
N LYS A 369 -34.77 -2.41 10.14
CA LYS A 369 -33.89 -1.34 10.64
C LYS A 369 -33.39 -0.33 9.60
N HIS A 370 -33.63 -0.51 8.29
CA HIS A 370 -32.98 0.32 7.27
C HIS A 370 -33.91 0.72 6.11
N ARG A 371 -34.71 1.78 6.29
CA ARG A 371 -35.14 2.61 5.15
C ARG A 371 -34.21 3.81 5.06
N THR A 372 -33.09 3.66 4.38
CA THR A 372 -32.35 4.84 3.91
C THR A 372 -32.83 5.17 2.50
N LEU A 373 -33.05 6.46 2.23
CA LEU A 373 -33.32 6.90 0.87
C LEU A 373 -32.12 6.59 -0.01
N GLY A 374 -32.38 5.88 -1.11
CA GLY A 374 -31.44 5.74 -2.20
C GLY A 374 -31.31 7.05 -2.95
N MET A 375 -30.14 7.27 -3.54
CA MET A 375 -29.87 8.44 -4.36
C MET A 375 -29.31 8.01 -5.70
N ARG A 376 -29.74 8.66 -6.78
CA ARG A 376 -29.15 8.49 -8.11
C ARG A 376 -28.84 9.85 -8.74
N ILE A 377 -27.80 9.89 -9.56
CA ILE A 377 -27.44 11.06 -10.36
C ILE A 377 -28.43 11.20 -11.51
N LYS A 378 -28.80 12.45 -11.83
CA LYS A 378 -29.65 12.77 -12.98
C LYS A 378 -28.97 12.38 -14.29
N THR A 379 -29.71 11.76 -15.19
CA THR A 379 -29.22 11.32 -16.51
C THR A 379 -29.17 12.45 -17.54
N THR A 380 -29.71 13.62 -17.21
CA THR A 380 -29.89 14.76 -18.11
C THR A 380 -28.78 15.80 -18.01
N ARG A 381 -28.43 16.21 -16.78
CA ARG A 381 -27.39 17.21 -16.51
C ARG A 381 -26.98 17.16 -15.04
N PHE A 382 -25.71 17.42 -14.76
CA PHE A 382 -25.24 17.78 -13.42
C PHE A 382 -24.24 18.95 -13.47
N VAL A 383 -24.02 19.61 -12.33
CA VAL A 383 -23.20 20.83 -12.21
C VAL A 383 -22.15 20.67 -11.13
N ILE A 384 -20.90 21.01 -11.44
CA ILE A 384 -19.81 21.06 -10.47
C ILE A 384 -19.40 22.53 -10.26
N PRO A 385 -19.60 23.10 -9.05
CA PRO A 385 -19.13 24.44 -8.70
C PRO A 385 -17.68 24.43 -8.19
N GLY A 386 -17.09 25.62 -8.03
CA GLY A 386 -15.77 25.79 -7.40
C GLY A 386 -14.59 25.93 -8.37
N HIS A 387 -14.88 26.22 -9.64
CA HIS A 387 -13.88 26.31 -10.71
C HIS A 387 -13.89 27.70 -11.34
N ALA A 388 -13.87 28.77 -10.55
CA ALA A 388 -13.83 30.13 -11.07
C ALA A 388 -12.44 30.43 -11.67
N THR A 389 -12.41 31.20 -12.75
CA THR A 389 -11.15 31.62 -13.36
C THR A 389 -11.17 33.10 -13.70
N GLU A 390 -10.05 33.77 -13.44
CA GLU A 390 -9.84 35.18 -13.74
C GLU A 390 -9.80 35.44 -15.26
N SER A 391 -9.96 36.71 -15.66
CA SER A 391 -9.95 37.12 -17.07
C SER A 391 -8.66 36.77 -17.81
N TYR A 392 -7.52 36.83 -17.12
CA TYR A 392 -6.19 36.58 -17.68
C TYR A 392 -5.78 35.10 -17.73
N GLN A 393 -6.53 34.20 -17.06
CA GLN A 393 -6.23 32.78 -17.05
C GLN A 393 -6.66 32.12 -18.37
N ASN A 394 -5.78 31.29 -18.92
CA ASN A 394 -5.99 30.59 -20.18
C ASN A 394 -6.28 29.09 -20.01
N ASP A 395 -6.37 28.62 -18.77
CA ASP A 395 -6.70 27.23 -18.46
C ASP A 395 -7.37 27.14 -17.07
N LEU A 396 -7.93 25.98 -16.76
CA LEU A 396 -8.37 25.64 -15.41
C LEU A 396 -7.17 25.38 -14.48
N SER A 397 -7.44 25.37 -13.17
CA SER A 397 -6.44 24.92 -12.20
C SER A 397 -6.06 23.45 -12.42
N TRP A 398 -4.86 23.07 -11.97
CA TRP A 398 -4.38 21.70 -12.06
C TRP A 398 -5.32 20.69 -11.35
N GLU A 399 -5.91 21.07 -10.22
CA GLU A 399 -6.89 20.24 -9.50
C GLU A 399 -8.16 20.02 -10.33
N SER A 400 -8.58 21.05 -11.06
CA SER A 400 -9.76 21.00 -11.92
C SER A 400 -9.49 20.10 -13.14
N GLN A 401 -8.31 20.19 -13.74
CA GLN A 401 -7.89 19.31 -14.83
C GLN A 401 -7.84 17.84 -14.39
N ARG A 402 -7.29 17.57 -13.19
CA ARG A 402 -7.30 16.22 -12.61
C ARG A 402 -8.70 15.68 -12.38
N MET A 403 -9.62 16.52 -11.90
CA MET A 403 -11.02 16.13 -11.74
C MET A 403 -11.66 15.74 -13.09
N LEU A 404 -11.38 16.47 -14.17
CA LEU A 404 -11.85 16.14 -15.50
C LEU A 404 -11.26 14.81 -16.00
N ALA A 405 -9.96 14.60 -15.81
CA ALA A 405 -9.30 13.34 -16.16
C ALA A 405 -9.85 12.15 -15.34
N ASP A 406 -10.20 12.35 -14.07
CA ASP A 406 -10.84 11.31 -13.25
C ASP A 406 -12.21 10.91 -13.81
N PHE A 407 -12.99 11.86 -14.32
CA PHE A 407 -14.25 11.57 -15.01
C PHE A 407 -14.00 10.78 -16.30
N ASP A 408 -13.03 11.18 -17.11
CA ASP A 408 -12.68 10.46 -18.35
C ASP A 408 -12.32 8.99 -18.07
N LYS A 409 -11.50 8.74 -17.05
CA LYS A 409 -11.08 7.37 -16.66
C LYS A 409 -12.26 6.54 -16.18
N VAL A 410 -13.09 7.07 -15.28
CA VAL A 410 -14.24 6.33 -14.74
C VAL A 410 -15.26 6.03 -15.82
N PHE A 411 -15.58 6.99 -16.69
CA PHE A 411 -16.56 6.76 -17.75
C PHE A 411 -16.02 5.89 -18.89
N ALA A 412 -14.72 5.95 -19.20
CA ALA A 412 -14.10 4.97 -20.11
C ALA A 412 -14.16 3.55 -19.54
N MET A 413 -13.83 3.40 -18.26
CA MET A 413 -13.92 2.11 -17.58
C MET A 413 -15.36 1.57 -17.56
N LEU A 414 -16.34 2.41 -17.26
CA LEU A 414 -17.76 2.03 -17.31
C LEU A 414 -18.21 1.64 -18.72
N ASP A 415 -17.62 2.20 -19.77
CA ASP A 415 -17.86 1.86 -21.17
C ASP A 415 -17.03 0.65 -21.66
N GLY A 416 -16.21 0.04 -20.78
CA GLY A 416 -15.34 -1.09 -21.13
C GLY A 416 -14.12 -0.70 -21.97
N LYS A 417 -13.71 0.57 -21.93
CA LYS A 417 -12.55 1.12 -22.66
C LYS A 417 -11.42 1.51 -21.70
N TYR A 418 -10.20 1.54 -22.21
CA TYR A 418 -9.03 1.99 -21.45
C TYR A 418 -8.96 3.51 -21.29
N GLU A 419 -9.36 4.25 -22.32
CA GLU A 419 -9.29 5.71 -22.34
C GLU A 419 -10.45 6.32 -23.14
N ALA A 420 -10.73 7.59 -22.87
CA ALA A 420 -11.66 8.38 -23.65
C ALA A 420 -10.99 8.83 -24.96
N ALA A 421 -11.64 8.59 -26.12
CA ALA A 421 -11.10 9.02 -27.41
C ALA A 421 -10.88 10.55 -27.50
N ILE A 422 -11.79 11.30 -26.87
CA ILE A 422 -11.73 12.74 -26.65
C ILE A 422 -12.06 12.98 -25.18
N GLY A 423 -11.03 13.13 -24.34
CA GLY A 423 -11.17 13.40 -22.91
C GLY A 423 -11.58 14.85 -22.62
N LEU A 424 -12.31 15.04 -21.52
CA LEU A 424 -12.66 16.33 -20.95
C LEU A 424 -11.44 17.21 -20.67
N GLU A 425 -10.33 16.63 -20.20
CA GLU A 425 -9.09 17.38 -20.02
C GLU A 425 -8.61 18.01 -21.33
N SER A 426 -8.58 17.22 -22.41
CA SER A 426 -8.22 17.70 -23.74
C SER A 426 -9.21 18.74 -24.27
N VAL A 427 -10.51 18.54 -24.02
CA VAL A 427 -11.55 19.51 -24.40
C VAL A 427 -11.30 20.87 -23.75
N PHE A 428 -11.05 20.90 -22.43
CA PHE A 428 -10.78 22.15 -21.73
C PHE A 428 -9.47 22.79 -22.17
N ARG A 429 -8.40 22.02 -22.34
CA ARG A 429 -7.09 22.52 -22.76
C ARG A 429 -7.10 23.13 -24.17
N ASN A 430 -7.81 22.49 -25.11
CA ASN A 430 -7.81 22.88 -26.52
C ASN A 430 -8.91 23.88 -26.87
N HIS A 431 -10.01 23.91 -26.11
CA HIS A 431 -11.19 24.75 -26.40
C HIS A 431 -11.54 25.71 -25.26
N PHE A 432 -10.59 26.05 -24.38
CA PHE A 432 -10.83 26.87 -23.19
C PHE A 432 -11.52 28.21 -23.49
N HIS A 433 -11.05 28.94 -24.51
CA HIS A 433 -11.62 30.23 -24.88
C HIS A 433 -13.07 30.10 -25.35
N ALA A 434 -13.36 29.09 -26.18
CA ALA A 434 -14.73 28.81 -26.64
C ALA A 434 -15.66 28.50 -25.45
N LEU A 435 -15.20 27.65 -24.53
CA LEU A 435 -15.92 27.30 -23.30
C LEU A 435 -16.20 28.52 -22.43
N ARG A 436 -15.21 29.43 -22.25
CA ARG A 436 -15.38 30.68 -21.48
C ARG A 436 -16.43 31.63 -22.06
N THR A 437 -16.58 31.62 -23.39
CA THR A 437 -17.63 32.41 -24.07
C THR A 437 -19.01 31.77 -24.01
N GLY A 438 -19.16 30.65 -23.30
CA GLY A 438 -20.43 29.94 -23.10
C GLY A 438 -20.77 28.94 -24.20
N GLN A 439 -19.84 28.63 -25.10
CA GLN A 439 -20.06 27.59 -26.11
C GLN A 439 -20.16 26.22 -25.44
N ARG A 440 -20.97 25.34 -26.04
CA ARG A 440 -21.09 23.93 -25.64
C ARG A 440 -20.15 23.11 -26.50
N ILE A 441 -19.19 22.43 -25.88
CA ILE A 441 -18.20 21.60 -26.59
C ILE A 441 -18.41 20.15 -26.19
N SER A 442 -18.32 19.25 -27.18
CA SER A 442 -18.53 17.81 -27.00
C SER A 442 -17.22 17.08 -26.73
N GLY A 443 -17.22 16.22 -25.71
CA GLY A 443 -16.22 15.18 -25.49
C GLY A 443 -16.83 13.79 -25.71
N SER A 444 -16.09 12.74 -25.33
CA SER A 444 -16.53 11.34 -25.56
C SER A 444 -17.82 10.99 -24.81
N TYR A 445 -17.88 11.36 -23.53
CA TYR A 445 -18.97 10.95 -22.62
C TYR A 445 -19.89 12.10 -22.21
N PHE A 446 -19.44 13.34 -22.38
CA PHE A 446 -20.18 14.53 -21.99
C PHE A 446 -20.02 15.65 -23.00
N ASP A 447 -21.09 16.41 -23.20
CA ASP A 447 -20.94 17.79 -23.60
C ASP A 447 -20.77 18.67 -22.36
N VAL A 448 -19.98 19.73 -22.49
CA VAL A 448 -19.68 20.63 -21.38
C VAL A 448 -19.97 22.09 -21.71
N ARG A 449 -20.43 22.83 -20.72
CA ARG A 449 -20.49 24.30 -20.70
C ARG A 449 -19.78 24.83 -19.47
N TYR A 450 -19.06 25.93 -19.63
CA TYR A 450 -18.28 26.54 -18.57
C TYR A 450 -18.73 27.98 -18.32
N TYR A 451 -18.92 28.32 -17.04
CA TYR A 451 -19.30 29.67 -16.60
C TYR A 451 -18.19 30.22 -15.70
N PRO A 452 -17.18 30.93 -16.25
CA PRO A 452 -15.97 31.31 -15.52
C PRO A 452 -16.23 32.25 -14.33
N GLY A 453 -17.16 33.20 -14.47
CA GLY A 453 -17.46 34.17 -13.41
C GLY A 453 -18.16 33.55 -12.18
N VAL A 454 -19.04 32.57 -12.40
CA VAL A 454 -19.70 31.83 -11.30
C VAL A 454 -18.84 30.64 -10.85
N GLY A 455 -17.90 30.21 -11.70
CA GLY A 455 -17.05 29.04 -11.45
C GLY A 455 -17.79 27.72 -11.49
N THR A 456 -18.71 27.54 -12.45
CA THR A 456 -19.48 26.29 -12.60
C THR A 456 -19.22 25.62 -13.93
N ILE A 457 -19.07 24.30 -13.89
CA ILE A 457 -18.98 23.44 -15.08
C ILE A 457 -20.25 22.59 -15.13
N HIS A 458 -20.92 22.63 -16.28
CA HIS A 458 -22.17 21.92 -16.52
C HIS A 458 -21.88 20.76 -17.46
N PHE A 459 -22.23 19.56 -17.03
CA PHE A 459 -22.00 18.32 -17.77
C PHE A 459 -23.33 17.79 -18.27
N PHE A 460 -23.37 17.44 -19.55
CA PHE A 460 -24.53 16.85 -20.21
C PHE A 460 -24.11 15.47 -20.74
N PRO A 461 -24.54 14.37 -20.10
CA PRO A 461 -24.14 13.03 -20.51
C PRO A 461 -24.57 12.73 -21.95
N SER A 462 -23.65 12.25 -22.77
CA SER A 462 -23.92 11.82 -24.15
C SER A 462 -24.73 10.52 -24.19
N ASN A 463 -24.52 9.64 -23.20
CA ASN A 463 -25.21 8.37 -23.07
C ASN A 463 -25.76 8.17 -21.66
N LYS A 464 -27.10 8.13 -21.54
CA LYS A 464 -27.79 7.95 -20.25
C LYS A 464 -27.51 6.58 -19.61
N THR A 465 -27.22 5.56 -20.42
CA THR A 465 -26.96 4.20 -19.92
C THR A 465 -25.70 4.11 -19.07
N LEU A 466 -24.67 4.92 -19.35
CA LEU A 466 -23.44 4.96 -18.53
C LEU A 466 -23.70 5.59 -17.16
N ILE A 467 -24.52 6.64 -17.10
CA ILE A 467 -24.96 7.24 -15.83
C ILE A 467 -25.80 6.25 -15.03
N ASP A 468 -26.71 5.52 -15.69
CA ASP A 468 -27.50 4.48 -15.04
C ASP A 468 -26.63 3.33 -14.53
N ARG A 469 -25.64 2.88 -15.31
CA ARG A 469 -24.65 1.87 -14.89
C ARG A 469 -23.89 2.31 -13.64
N MET A 470 -23.41 3.55 -13.59
CA MET A 470 -22.80 4.13 -12.39
C MET A 470 -23.77 4.14 -11.21
N ASN A 471 -25.01 4.62 -11.41
CA ASN A 471 -26.04 4.66 -10.36
C ASN A 471 -26.34 3.27 -9.80
N ARG A 472 -26.40 2.24 -10.65
CA ARG A 472 -26.64 0.85 -10.25
C ARG A 472 -25.46 0.26 -9.49
N LEU A 473 -24.23 0.48 -9.96
CA LEU A 473 -23.02 0.01 -9.26
C LEU A 473 -22.92 0.60 -7.85
N VAL A 474 -23.08 1.92 -7.73
CA VAL A 474 -23.06 2.60 -6.42
C VAL A 474 -24.25 2.19 -5.56
N GLY A 475 -25.44 2.09 -6.16
CA GLY A 475 -26.66 1.67 -5.48
C GLY A 475 -26.55 0.24 -4.91
N ASN A 476 -25.98 -0.70 -5.64
CA ASN A 476 -25.72 -2.06 -5.15
C ASN A 476 -24.68 -2.05 -4.02
N HIS A 477 -23.55 -1.37 -4.21
CA HIS A 477 -22.49 -1.28 -3.19
C HIS A 477 -22.99 -0.65 -1.88
N ARG A 478 -23.81 0.40 -1.97
CA ARG A 478 -24.43 1.08 -0.82
C ARG A 478 -25.70 0.42 -0.32
N ARG A 479 -26.10 -0.71 -0.91
CA ARG A 479 -27.32 -1.47 -0.56
C ARG A 479 -28.61 -0.65 -0.68
N TRP A 480 -28.63 0.32 -1.59
CA TRP A 480 -29.83 1.06 -1.97
C TRP A 480 -30.71 0.29 -2.94
N LEU A 481 -30.14 -0.67 -3.66
CA LEU A 481 -30.82 -1.52 -4.63
C LEU A 481 -30.98 -2.96 -4.11
N PRO A 482 -31.99 -3.71 -4.61
CA PRO A 482 -32.13 -5.12 -4.30
C PRO A 482 -30.92 -5.93 -4.78
N PRO A 483 -30.53 -6.99 -4.05
CA PRO A 483 -29.38 -7.81 -4.42
C PRO A 483 -29.60 -8.63 -5.69
N ALA A 484 -30.85 -8.77 -6.15
CA ALA A 484 -31.21 -9.33 -7.45
C ALA A 484 -32.43 -8.60 -7.98
N GLU A 485 -32.48 -8.33 -9.29
CA GLU A 485 -33.60 -7.60 -9.90
C GLU A 485 -34.95 -8.30 -9.70
N THR A 486 -34.91 -9.63 -9.60
CA THR A 486 -36.04 -10.53 -9.34
C THR A 486 -36.55 -10.52 -7.89
N LYS A 487 -35.94 -9.76 -6.97
CA LYS A 487 -36.42 -9.69 -5.57
C LYS A 487 -37.35 -8.51 -5.31
N ALA A 488 -37.32 -7.47 -6.15
CA ALA A 488 -38.16 -6.30 -6.00
C ALA A 488 -39.35 -6.36 -6.96
N GLY A 489 -40.54 -5.99 -6.51
CA GLY A 489 -41.71 -5.88 -7.37
C GLY A 489 -41.60 -4.74 -8.37
N THR A 490 -42.55 -4.70 -9.30
CA THR A 490 -42.60 -3.73 -10.40
C THR A 490 -42.62 -2.28 -9.90
N GLY A 491 -43.25 -2.01 -8.75
CA GLY A 491 -43.33 -0.67 -8.18
C GLY A 491 -41.98 -0.11 -7.73
N PHE A 492 -41.04 -0.94 -7.27
CA PHE A 492 -39.69 -0.50 -6.91
C PHE A 492 -38.91 0.01 -8.13
N TRP A 493 -38.93 -0.74 -9.24
CA TRP A 493 -38.24 -0.32 -10.45
C TRP A 493 -38.94 0.86 -11.12
N GLN A 494 -40.28 0.92 -11.04
CA GLN A 494 -41.06 2.06 -11.52
C GLN A 494 -40.66 3.37 -10.82
N GLN A 495 -40.51 3.41 -9.48
CA GLN A 495 -40.03 4.62 -8.81
C GLN A 495 -38.59 4.97 -9.20
N PHE A 496 -37.71 3.99 -9.36
CA PHE A 496 -36.30 4.20 -9.64
C PHE A 496 -36.11 4.87 -11.01
N ASP A 497 -36.78 4.32 -12.02
CA ASP A 497 -36.77 4.83 -13.39
C ASP A 497 -37.45 6.20 -13.47
N GLN A 498 -38.59 6.37 -12.78
CA GLN A 498 -39.36 7.62 -12.78
C GLN A 498 -38.87 8.68 -11.78
N ALA A 499 -37.80 8.42 -11.02
CA ALA A 499 -37.34 9.32 -9.95
C ALA A 499 -37.11 10.77 -10.42
N GLU A 500 -36.61 10.98 -11.65
CA GLU A 500 -36.46 12.33 -12.22
C GLU A 500 -37.80 13.04 -12.48
N LYS A 501 -38.85 12.30 -12.85
CA LYS A 501 -40.20 12.87 -13.02
C LYS A 501 -40.84 13.21 -11.67
N LEU A 502 -40.56 12.41 -10.64
CA LEU A 502 -41.09 12.57 -9.29
C LEU A 502 -40.34 13.62 -8.46
N ASP A 503 -39.10 13.98 -8.82
CA ASP A 503 -38.21 14.88 -8.07
C ASP A 503 -38.87 16.23 -7.71
N LYS A 504 -39.61 16.84 -8.66
CA LYS A 504 -40.31 18.11 -8.40
C LYS A 504 -41.40 17.95 -7.35
N ALA A 505 -42.20 16.89 -7.43
CA ALA A 505 -43.24 16.60 -6.46
C ALA A 505 -42.63 16.30 -5.09
N PHE A 506 -41.56 15.50 -5.05
CA PHE A 506 -40.80 15.18 -3.85
C PHE A 506 -40.23 16.40 -3.15
N ARG A 507 -39.51 17.27 -3.86
CA ARG A 507 -38.96 18.51 -3.27
C ARG A 507 -40.04 19.46 -2.79
N THR A 508 -41.17 19.52 -3.49
CA THR A 508 -42.34 20.31 -3.07
C THR A 508 -42.91 19.77 -1.76
N GLU A 509 -43.03 18.44 -1.62
CA GLU A 509 -43.50 17.81 -0.39
C GLU A 509 -42.56 18.10 0.79
N VAL A 510 -41.26 17.91 0.60
CA VAL A 510 -40.23 18.21 1.62
C VAL A 510 -40.29 19.67 2.06
N SER A 511 -40.53 20.60 1.12
CA SER A 511 -40.57 22.03 1.44
C SER A 511 -41.72 22.44 2.37
N LYS A 512 -42.78 21.64 2.49
CA LYS A 512 -43.90 21.91 3.41
C LYS A 512 -43.48 21.83 4.87
N ASP A 513 -42.56 20.92 5.18
CA ASP A 513 -42.07 20.70 6.55
C ASP A 513 -40.83 21.57 6.87
N CYS A 514 -40.20 22.16 5.86
CA CYS A 514 -39.08 23.08 5.99
C CYS A 514 -39.57 24.52 6.25
N LYS A 515 -39.80 24.87 7.52
CA LYS A 515 -40.11 26.26 7.91
C LYS A 515 -38.92 27.20 7.60
N ARG A 516 -39.23 28.32 6.96
CA ARG A 516 -38.27 29.33 6.53
C ARG A 516 -38.39 30.59 7.38
N ASP A 517 -37.27 31.10 7.87
CA ASP A 517 -37.19 32.43 8.50
C ASP A 517 -36.24 33.32 7.68
N GLY A 518 -36.81 34.26 6.92
CA GLY A 518 -36.06 35.08 5.97
C GLY A 518 -35.29 34.25 4.91
N ARG A 519 -33.95 34.40 4.88
CA ARG A 519 -33.05 33.69 3.94
C ARG A 519 -32.54 32.34 4.47
N HIS A 520 -32.87 31.97 5.72
CA HIS A 520 -32.34 30.77 6.36
C HIS A 520 -33.46 29.73 6.61
N TYR A 521 -33.13 28.46 6.41
CA TYR A 521 -33.99 27.34 6.80
C TYR A 521 -33.76 27.04 8.29
N HIS A 522 -34.82 26.81 9.06
CA HIS A 522 -34.68 26.31 10.43
C HIS A 522 -34.07 24.91 10.47
N PHE A 523 -34.33 24.10 9.42
CA PHE A 523 -33.77 22.76 9.24
C PHE A 523 -33.84 22.39 7.76
N ASP A 524 -32.68 22.10 7.14
CA ASP A 524 -32.60 21.56 5.79
C ASP A 524 -32.31 20.04 5.86
N PRO A 525 -33.30 19.18 5.56
CA PRO A 525 -33.13 17.74 5.65
C PRO A 525 -32.11 17.19 4.64
N PHE A 526 -31.89 17.85 3.50
CA PHE A 526 -30.89 17.43 2.52
C PHE A 526 -29.46 17.70 3.02
N TRP A 527 -29.26 18.83 3.69
CA TRP A 527 -27.99 19.13 4.34
C TRP A 527 -27.75 18.22 5.55
N ALA A 528 -28.78 18.03 6.38
CA ALA A 528 -28.69 17.26 7.63
C ALA A 528 -28.25 15.81 7.42
N ILE A 529 -28.77 15.11 6.39
CA ILE A 529 -28.36 13.73 6.10
C ILE A 529 -26.86 13.64 5.76
N LYS A 530 -26.30 14.67 5.13
CA LYS A 530 -24.90 14.66 4.67
C LYS A 530 -23.93 15.16 5.73
N TYR A 531 -24.27 16.27 6.39
CA TYR A 531 -23.36 17.03 7.25
C TYR A 531 -23.83 17.19 8.69
N GLY A 532 -25.08 16.85 8.99
CA GLY A 532 -25.64 16.99 10.34
C GLY A 532 -25.08 15.97 11.32
N GLY A 533 -25.28 16.24 12.61
CA GLY A 533 -25.03 15.28 13.69
C GLY A 533 -25.97 14.07 13.63
N GLU A 534 -25.75 13.05 14.46
CA GLU A 534 -26.55 11.81 14.46
C GLU A 534 -28.06 12.06 14.57
N SER A 535 -28.48 12.90 15.52
CA SER A 535 -29.90 13.27 15.71
C SER A 535 -30.47 14.05 14.52
N GLU A 536 -29.68 14.93 13.89
CA GLU A 536 -30.11 15.69 12.72
C GLU A 536 -30.23 14.79 11.48
N ARG A 537 -29.32 13.83 11.32
CA ARG A 537 -29.37 12.82 10.26
C ARG A 537 -30.61 11.96 10.36
N GLU A 538 -30.93 11.47 11.56
CA GLU A 538 -32.13 10.65 11.79
C GLU A 538 -33.42 11.43 11.50
N ARG A 539 -33.50 12.68 11.97
CA ARG A 539 -34.61 13.58 11.68
C ARG A 539 -34.73 13.86 10.17
N GLY A 540 -33.61 14.13 9.50
CA GLY A 540 -33.56 14.36 8.05
C GLY A 540 -34.04 13.13 7.27
N HIS A 541 -33.53 11.95 7.62
CA HIS A 541 -33.95 10.69 7.02
C HIS A 541 -35.44 10.42 7.17
N THR A 542 -35.98 10.65 8.36
CA THR A 542 -37.41 10.45 8.64
C THR A 542 -38.28 11.35 7.78
N LEU A 543 -37.98 12.65 7.73
CA LEU A 543 -38.73 13.63 6.94
C LEU A 543 -38.71 13.32 5.45
N LEU A 544 -37.52 13.06 4.89
CA LEU A 544 -37.42 12.74 3.47
C LEU A 544 -38.14 11.43 3.13
N THR A 545 -38.08 10.41 4.01
CA THR A 545 -38.72 9.12 3.77
C THR A 545 -40.25 9.27 3.79
N GLN A 546 -40.78 10.05 4.73
CA GLN A 546 -42.21 10.36 4.80
C GLN A 546 -42.69 11.13 3.55
N ALA A 547 -41.94 12.15 3.14
CA ALA A 547 -42.25 12.91 1.93
C ALA A 547 -42.24 12.03 0.67
N MET A 548 -41.24 11.14 0.54
CA MET A 548 -41.17 10.21 -0.59
C MET A 548 -42.34 9.21 -0.57
N SER A 549 -42.70 8.67 0.60
CA SER A 549 -43.85 7.74 0.75
C SER A 549 -45.15 8.40 0.29
N THR A 550 -45.35 9.65 0.66
CA THR A 550 -46.53 10.45 0.28
C THR A 550 -46.59 10.66 -1.23
N VAL A 551 -45.47 10.99 -1.86
CA VAL A 551 -45.41 11.19 -3.31
C VAL A 551 -45.67 9.89 -4.06
N LEU A 552 -45.10 8.77 -3.64
CA LEU A 552 -45.32 7.47 -4.27
C LEU A 552 -46.77 7.02 -4.16
N ALA A 553 -47.39 7.17 -2.98
CA ALA A 553 -48.80 6.88 -2.76
C ALA A 553 -49.72 7.71 -3.67
N ASN A 554 -49.43 9.02 -3.81
CA ASN A 554 -50.20 9.91 -4.71
C ASN A 554 -50.08 9.53 -6.19
N HIS A 555 -49.03 8.80 -6.59
CA HIS A 555 -48.83 8.32 -7.96
C HIS A 555 -49.20 6.84 -8.13
N GLY A 556 -49.74 6.18 -7.10
CA GLY A 556 -50.12 4.77 -7.14
C GLY A 556 -48.94 3.81 -7.29
N ILE A 557 -47.75 4.19 -6.82
CA ILE A 557 -46.54 3.37 -6.89
C ILE A 557 -46.31 2.74 -5.52
N ASP A 558 -46.33 1.41 -5.45
CA ASP A 558 -46.00 0.66 -4.23
C ASP A 558 -44.58 0.08 -4.33
N PRO A 559 -43.56 0.71 -3.71
CA PRO A 559 -42.19 0.24 -3.75
C PRO A 559 -41.94 -1.03 -2.91
N ASP A 560 -42.87 -1.40 -2.01
CA ASP A 560 -42.75 -2.57 -1.13
C ASP A 560 -43.48 -3.80 -1.69
N SER A 561 -44.16 -3.67 -2.84
CA SER A 561 -44.75 -4.80 -3.55
C SER A 561 -43.66 -5.88 -3.78
N LEU A 562 -43.86 -7.05 -3.20
CA LEU A 562 -43.07 -8.24 -3.51
C LEU A 562 -43.62 -8.85 -4.82
N LEU A 563 -42.80 -9.57 -5.58
CA LEU A 563 -43.33 -10.37 -6.68
C LEU A 563 -44.36 -11.36 -6.12
N ASP A 564 -45.56 -11.39 -6.71
CA ASP A 564 -46.49 -12.50 -6.52
C ASP A 564 -45.75 -13.79 -6.91
N SER A 565 -45.42 -14.62 -5.92
CA SER A 565 -44.95 -15.97 -6.20
C SER A 565 -46.10 -16.75 -6.84
N ASP A 566 -45.77 -17.43 -7.95
CA ASP A 566 -46.54 -18.44 -8.67
C ASP A 566 -47.53 -17.94 -9.74
N GLN A 567 -47.05 -17.89 -10.99
CA GLN A 567 -47.49 -18.79 -12.07
C GLN A 567 -46.84 -18.39 -13.42
N ASN A 568 -45.83 -19.16 -13.83
CA ASN A 568 -45.59 -19.64 -15.20
C ASN A 568 -44.10 -19.63 -15.59
N GLY A 569 -43.59 -20.84 -15.79
CA GLY A 569 -42.59 -21.14 -16.81
C GLY A 569 -41.19 -20.63 -16.54
N VAL A 570 -40.36 -21.49 -15.96
CA VAL A 570 -38.90 -21.44 -16.07
C VAL A 570 -38.52 -21.28 -17.54
N GLN A 571 -38.18 -20.07 -17.96
CA GLN A 571 -37.22 -19.86 -19.04
C GLN A 571 -35.91 -19.44 -18.37
N GLN A 572 -35.06 -20.46 -18.21
CA GLN A 572 -33.64 -20.32 -17.94
C GLN A 572 -33.06 -19.44 -19.05
N LEU A 573 -32.81 -18.16 -18.75
CA LEU A 573 -31.90 -17.34 -19.54
C LEU A 573 -30.51 -17.66 -19.01
N ASP A 574 -29.79 -18.48 -19.79
CA ASP A 574 -28.38 -18.76 -19.59
C ASP A 574 -27.60 -17.45 -19.55
N TRP A 575 -27.05 -17.14 -18.37
CA TRP A 575 -26.00 -16.14 -18.21
C TRP A 575 -24.63 -16.78 -18.45
N ASP A 576 -24.44 -17.34 -19.64
CA ASP A 576 -23.10 -17.58 -20.19
C ASP A 576 -22.67 -16.30 -20.92
N GLY A 577 -22.22 -15.33 -20.13
CA GLY A 577 -21.86 -14.00 -20.64
C GLY A 577 -20.94 -13.21 -19.71
N LEU A 578 -20.24 -13.87 -18.80
CA LEU A 578 -18.99 -13.36 -18.25
C LEU A 578 -17.87 -14.19 -18.88
N HIS A 579 -17.48 -13.79 -20.08
CA HIS A 579 -16.17 -14.23 -20.57
C HIS A 579 -15.13 -13.74 -19.57
N ASP A 580 -14.32 -14.70 -19.10
CA ASP A 580 -13.04 -14.50 -18.46
C ASP A 580 -12.40 -13.18 -18.89
N SER A 581 -12.52 -12.16 -18.06
CA SER A 581 -11.68 -10.98 -18.17
C SER A 581 -10.33 -11.30 -17.53
N HIS A 582 -9.65 -12.34 -18.04
CA HIS A 582 -8.20 -12.39 -18.10
C HIS A 582 -7.74 -11.35 -19.12
N LEU A 583 -7.95 -10.07 -18.83
CA LEU A 583 -7.34 -8.99 -19.58
C LEU A 583 -6.00 -8.68 -18.90
N ALA A 584 -4.98 -9.29 -19.49
CA ALA A 584 -3.58 -9.12 -19.18
C ALA A 584 -3.22 -7.64 -18.90
N LEU A 585 -2.75 -7.39 -17.67
CA LEU A 585 -1.87 -6.28 -17.32
C LEU A 585 -0.41 -6.57 -17.76
N ALA A 586 -0.19 -7.56 -18.63
CA ALA A 586 1.11 -7.93 -19.16
C ALA A 586 1.21 -7.57 -20.65
N SER A 587 1.60 -6.32 -20.90
CA SER A 587 2.43 -5.90 -22.04
C SER A 587 2.86 -4.46 -21.84
#